data_AF-A0A1E7EIQ9-F1
#
_entry.id   AF-A0A1E7EIQ9-F1
#
_cell.length_a   1.000
_cell.length_b   1.000
_cell.length_c   1.000
_cell.angle_alpha   90.00
_cell.angle_beta   90.00
_cell.angle_gamma   90.00
#
_symmetry.space_group_name_H-M   'P 1'
#
loop_
_entity.id
_entity.type
_entity.pdbx_description
1 polymer ?
#
loop_
_entity_poly.entity_id
_entity_poly.type
_entity_poly.pdbx_seq_one_letter_code
_entity_poly.pdbx_strand_id
1 'polypeptide(L)'
;MKKLRNATKQIEPFWITLNINNNCNNGTGTFGTSRRGVLWLYPYSSSSSFRRRPSITKDDGDKENDKDKDNIVEGEPIIELQSLLEKEFPICSESLKSNGRQFIPHMTISSNFNSIQEAKEAQRQMITNTNTNTTPPTTSPPLSSISFWCQEIYLLERIGDNGQFMKRITIPLGRRRNKKDDDDQKKSGSDITADVNVHVNDDDIDDDHLDDSSSRIMQYQYHDPLLKFIDMPLIEEDWIYKERMGLKMKRKINNNNNKICRGYNDNDNKGSESKLESESVVTKIIRRRRKKLSRSNTRSKRIRRSERNRKMKSKMSIPPVATKEEIEQKRFERKARRRIKTSM
;
A
#
# COMPACT_ATOMS: atom_id res chain seq x y z
N MET A 1 -6.31 -18.08 -8.52
CA MET A 1 -7.70 -17.60 -8.68
C MET A 1 -8.58 -17.70 -7.44
N LYS A 2 -8.76 -18.89 -6.83
CA LYS A 2 -9.62 -19.06 -5.65
C LYS A 2 -9.36 -18.05 -4.52
N LYS A 3 -8.08 -17.74 -4.25
CA LYS A 3 -7.63 -16.75 -3.27
C LYS A 3 -8.14 -15.32 -3.55
N LEU A 4 -7.89 -14.81 -4.76
CA LEU A 4 -8.38 -13.48 -5.18
C LEU A 4 -9.90 -13.41 -5.07
N ARG A 5 -10.59 -14.47 -5.52
CA ARG A 5 -12.05 -14.57 -5.40
C ARG A 5 -12.54 -14.51 -3.96
N ASN A 6 -11.85 -15.18 -3.04
CA ASN A 6 -12.21 -15.14 -1.63
C ASN A 6 -12.10 -13.73 -1.04
N ALA A 7 -11.08 -12.96 -1.41
CA ALA A 7 -10.95 -11.58 -0.96
C ALA A 7 -12.02 -10.67 -1.61
N THR A 8 -12.15 -10.68 -2.94
CA THR A 8 -12.99 -9.71 -3.65
C THR A 8 -14.50 -9.96 -3.49
N LYS A 9 -14.92 -11.20 -3.24
CA LYS A 9 -16.33 -11.53 -2.99
C LYS A 9 -16.87 -10.99 -1.66
N GLN A 10 -16.02 -10.43 -0.80
CA GLN A 10 -16.41 -9.91 0.51
C GLN A 10 -16.59 -8.39 0.49
N ILE A 11 -16.05 -7.71 -0.52
CA ILE A 11 -16.06 -6.26 -0.65
C ILE A 11 -17.08 -5.87 -1.71
N GLU A 12 -18.05 -5.04 -1.35
CA GLU A 12 -18.94 -4.41 -2.32
C GLU A 12 -18.19 -3.36 -3.16
N PRO A 13 -18.58 -3.11 -4.41
CA PRO A 13 -18.15 -1.92 -5.12
C PRO A 13 -18.30 -0.66 -4.25
N PHE A 14 -17.37 0.28 -4.38
CA PHE A 14 -17.30 1.45 -3.50
C PHE A 14 -16.89 2.71 -4.27
N TRP A 15 -17.23 3.89 -3.72
CA TRP A 15 -16.80 5.17 -4.28
C TRP A 15 -15.38 5.47 -3.83
N ILE A 16 -14.57 6.00 -4.74
CA ILE A 16 -13.28 6.61 -4.42
C ILE A 16 -13.41 8.11 -4.66
N THR A 17 -13.05 8.91 -3.66
CA THR A 17 -12.99 10.37 -3.74
C THR A 17 -11.56 10.83 -3.49
N LEU A 18 -11.09 11.69 -4.38
CA LEU A 18 -9.76 12.29 -4.36
C LEU A 18 -9.93 13.77 -4.08
N ASN A 19 -9.56 14.19 -2.88
CA ASN A 19 -9.68 15.59 -2.47
C ASN A 19 -8.36 16.31 -2.73
N ILE A 20 -8.35 17.19 -3.74
CA ILE A 20 -7.18 17.96 -4.13
C ILE A 20 -6.97 19.14 -3.16
N ASN A 21 -8.07 19.71 -2.66
CA ASN A 21 -8.06 20.97 -1.91
C ASN A 21 -8.10 20.80 -0.38
N ASN A 22 -8.04 19.57 0.13
CA ASN A 22 -8.18 19.38 1.56
C ASN A 22 -6.90 19.86 2.27
N ASN A 23 -6.99 21.05 2.87
CA ASN A 23 -6.01 21.58 3.84
C ASN A 23 -5.92 20.71 5.11
N CYS A 24 -6.87 19.80 5.30
CA CYS A 24 -6.84 18.75 6.30
C CYS A 24 -5.78 17.72 5.90
N ASN A 25 -4.94 17.28 6.85
CA ASN A 25 -3.75 16.42 6.74
C ASN A 25 -3.85 15.11 5.91
N ASN A 26 -4.98 14.83 5.27
CA ASN A 26 -5.30 13.52 4.71
C ASN A 26 -5.59 13.56 3.20
N GLY A 27 -5.62 14.71 2.51
CA GLY A 27 -5.98 14.76 1.07
C GLY A 27 -4.82 14.55 0.09
N THR A 28 -3.70 15.23 0.37
CA THR A 28 -2.50 15.22 -0.49
C THR A 28 -1.28 14.93 0.39
N GLY A 29 -0.27 14.26 -0.16
CA GLY A 29 0.92 13.94 0.60
C GLY A 29 2.17 13.86 -0.25
N THR A 30 3.32 13.84 0.43
CA THR A 30 4.61 13.63 -0.21
C THR A 30 5.44 12.59 0.54
N PHE A 31 6.23 11.81 -0.19
CA PHE A 31 7.27 10.97 0.40
C PHE A 31 8.50 10.94 -0.50
N GLY A 32 9.66 10.61 0.08
CA GLY A 32 10.90 10.58 -0.70
C GLY A 32 12.15 10.81 0.14
N THR A 33 13.20 11.25 -0.53
CA THR A 33 14.51 11.55 0.04
C THR A 33 15.00 12.91 -0.47
N SER A 34 16.20 13.33 -0.07
CA SER A 34 16.83 14.52 -0.65
C SER A 34 17.13 14.41 -2.15
N ARG A 35 17.01 13.22 -2.75
CA ARG A 35 17.29 12.95 -4.18
C ARG A 35 16.07 12.48 -4.97
N ARG A 36 14.90 12.44 -4.34
CA ARG A 36 13.65 12.03 -4.99
C ARG A 36 12.47 12.53 -4.17
N GLY A 37 11.49 13.12 -4.82
CA GLY A 37 10.18 13.39 -4.23
C GLY A 37 9.08 12.67 -5.00
N VAL A 38 8.02 12.31 -4.29
CA VAL A 38 6.78 11.79 -4.88
C VAL A 38 5.64 12.60 -4.30
N LEU A 39 4.73 13.04 -5.17
CA LEU A 39 3.46 13.67 -4.83
C LEU A 39 2.33 12.67 -5.06
N TRP A 40 1.42 12.55 -4.10
CA TRP A 40 0.32 11.61 -4.15
C TRP A 40 -0.95 12.17 -3.50
N LEU A 41 -2.10 11.57 -3.85
CA LEU A 41 -3.43 11.83 -3.29
C LEU A 41 -3.90 10.65 -2.46
N TYR A 42 -4.60 10.91 -1.37
CA TYR A 42 -5.28 9.86 -0.62
C TYR A 42 -6.63 9.53 -1.28
N PRO A 43 -6.87 8.26 -1.67
CA PRO A 43 -8.15 7.83 -2.24
C PRO A 43 -9.11 7.47 -1.11
N TYR A 44 -9.93 8.43 -0.68
CA TYR A 44 -10.98 8.16 0.31
C TYR A 44 -11.99 7.19 -0.28
N SER A 45 -12.10 6.00 0.30
CA SER A 45 -13.11 5.03 -0.13
C SER A 45 -14.32 5.05 0.79
N SER A 46 -15.52 5.04 0.22
CA SER A 46 -16.78 4.94 0.96
C SER A 46 -17.71 3.89 0.36
N SER A 47 -18.36 3.12 1.23
CA SER A 47 -19.34 2.11 0.84
C SER A 47 -20.57 2.77 0.21
N SER A 48 -21.12 2.15 -0.84
CA SER A 48 -22.34 2.64 -1.50
C SER A 48 -23.63 2.42 -0.72
N SER A 49 -23.55 1.79 0.45
CA SER A 49 -24.68 1.65 1.38
C SER A 49 -25.29 3.00 1.78
N PHE A 50 -24.64 4.14 1.47
CA PHE A 50 -25.22 5.48 1.59
C PHE A 50 -26.50 5.74 0.76
N ARG A 51 -26.96 4.79 -0.07
CA ARG A 51 -28.32 4.80 -0.64
C ARG A 51 -29.32 3.88 0.07
N ARG A 52 -28.96 3.22 1.18
CA ARG A 52 -29.97 2.65 2.07
C ARG A 52 -30.63 3.83 2.75
N ARG A 53 -31.85 4.14 2.29
CA ARG A 53 -32.79 5.04 2.94
C ARG A 53 -32.69 4.74 4.44
N PRO A 54 -32.31 5.71 5.31
CA PRO A 54 -32.29 5.47 6.74
C PRO A 54 -33.62 4.82 7.07
N SER A 55 -33.59 3.60 7.57
CA SER A 55 -34.79 2.90 7.95
C SER A 55 -35.47 3.82 8.95
N ILE A 56 -36.57 4.43 8.53
CA ILE A 56 -37.52 5.06 9.43
C ILE A 56 -37.97 3.90 10.29
N THR A 57 -37.26 3.69 11.40
CA THR A 57 -37.71 2.84 12.48
C THR A 57 -39.05 3.46 12.85
N LYS A 58 -40.13 2.76 12.49
CA LYS A 58 -41.43 3.07 13.04
C LYS A 58 -41.23 3.07 14.54
N ASP A 59 -41.57 4.21 15.10
CA ASP A 59 -41.49 4.56 16.50
C ASP A 59 -42.54 3.75 17.27
N ASP A 60 -42.37 2.43 17.27
CA ASP A 60 -43.16 1.51 18.08
C ASP A 60 -42.45 1.47 19.43
N GLY A 61 -42.78 2.46 20.25
CA GLY A 61 -42.18 2.68 21.55
C GLY A 61 -42.26 1.44 22.41
N ASP A 62 -41.11 0.78 22.60
CA ASP A 62 -40.82 0.00 23.79
C ASP A 62 -39.34 -0.40 23.84
N LYS A 63 -38.75 -0.18 25.02
CA LYS A 63 -37.46 -0.67 25.56
C LYS A 63 -36.24 0.22 25.41
N GLU A 64 -36.11 1.06 26.43
CA GLU A 64 -34.85 1.48 27.03
C GLU A 64 -33.90 0.27 27.26
N ASN A 65 -32.60 0.48 27.01
CA ASN A 65 -31.43 -0.38 27.35
C ASN A 65 -30.73 -1.15 26.21
N ASP A 66 -30.33 -0.46 25.14
CA ASP A 66 -29.29 -0.97 24.22
C ASP A 66 -28.30 0.14 23.84
N LYS A 67 -27.59 0.70 24.85
CA LYS A 67 -26.59 1.78 24.67
C LYS A 67 -25.20 1.31 24.22
N ASP A 68 -25.00 0.00 24.07
CA ASP A 68 -23.68 -0.58 23.74
C ASP A 68 -23.59 -1.14 22.32
N LYS A 69 -24.63 -1.03 21.49
CA LYS A 69 -24.54 -1.38 20.07
C LYS A 69 -23.86 -0.27 19.28
N ASP A 70 -22.55 -0.42 19.22
CA ASP A 70 -21.83 -0.37 17.96
C ASP A 70 -21.70 1.01 17.29
N ASN A 71 -20.82 1.83 17.85
CA ASN A 71 -19.91 2.64 17.03
C ASN A 71 -18.97 1.71 16.22
N ILE A 72 -19.52 0.84 15.37
CA ILE A 72 -18.76 0.20 14.32
C ILE A 72 -18.39 1.34 13.38
N VAL A 73 -17.20 1.90 13.59
CA VAL A 73 -16.57 2.79 12.63
C VAL A 73 -16.48 1.98 11.35
N GLU A 74 -17.41 2.23 10.41
CA GLU A 74 -17.37 1.61 9.09
C GLU A 74 -15.99 1.88 8.50
N GLY A 75 -15.20 0.82 8.38
CA GLY A 75 -13.85 0.91 7.85
C GLY A 75 -13.87 1.33 6.39
N GLU A 76 -12.84 2.03 5.94
CA GLU A 76 -12.66 2.36 4.52
C GLU A 76 -12.57 1.06 3.68
N PRO A 77 -13.44 0.84 2.68
CA PRO A 77 -13.45 -0.37 1.88
C PRO A 77 -12.11 -0.74 1.24
N ILE A 78 -11.29 0.26 0.88
CA ILE A 78 -9.96 0.02 0.31
C ILE A 78 -9.00 -0.59 1.34
N ILE A 79 -9.13 -0.21 2.61
CA ILE A 79 -8.34 -0.74 3.72
C ILE A 79 -8.80 -2.17 4.05
N GLU A 80 -10.11 -2.39 4.04
CA GLU A 80 -10.69 -3.73 4.23
C GLU A 80 -10.24 -4.69 3.13
N LEU A 81 -10.33 -4.26 1.86
CA LEU A 81 -9.87 -5.03 0.71
C LEU A 81 -8.39 -5.41 0.83
N GLN A 82 -7.53 -4.46 1.24
CA GLN A 82 -6.11 -4.74 1.47
C GLN A 82 -5.92 -5.81 2.56
N SER A 83 -6.63 -5.71 3.69
CA SER A 83 -6.56 -6.68 4.78
C SER A 83 -6.96 -8.09 4.33
N LEU A 84 -8.02 -8.21 3.53
CA LEU A 84 -8.47 -9.48 2.96
C LEU A 84 -7.46 -10.06 1.96
N LEU A 85 -6.83 -9.21 1.14
CA LEU A 85 -5.77 -9.64 0.24
C LEU A 85 -4.54 -10.11 1.01
N GLU A 86 -4.12 -9.43 2.07
CA GLU A 86 -2.99 -9.86 2.91
C GLU A 86 -3.28 -11.20 3.62
N LYS A 87 -4.52 -11.43 4.04
CA LYS A 87 -4.95 -12.72 4.61
C LYS A 87 -4.79 -13.87 3.63
N GLU A 88 -5.16 -13.67 2.37
CA GLU A 88 -5.05 -14.68 1.31
C GLU A 88 -3.62 -14.81 0.75
N PHE A 89 -2.83 -13.74 0.83
CA PHE A 89 -1.44 -13.61 0.36
C PHE A 89 -0.48 -13.10 1.46
N PRO A 90 -0.14 -13.94 2.46
CA PRO A 90 0.66 -13.51 3.61
C PRO A 90 2.03 -12.90 3.28
N ILE A 91 2.62 -13.29 2.14
CA ILE A 91 3.90 -12.76 1.63
C ILE A 91 3.86 -11.23 1.48
N CYS A 92 2.70 -10.65 1.19
CA CYS A 92 2.53 -9.20 1.09
C CYS A 92 2.73 -8.49 2.45
N SER A 93 2.33 -9.13 3.55
CA SER A 93 2.36 -8.55 4.90
C SER A 93 3.77 -8.49 5.51
N GLU A 94 4.68 -9.39 5.12
CA GLU A 94 6.05 -9.43 5.66
C GLU A 94 6.85 -8.16 5.34
N SER A 95 6.59 -7.58 4.16
CA SER A 95 7.26 -6.36 3.70
C SER A 95 6.88 -5.11 4.52
N LEU A 96 5.63 -5.05 5.00
CA LEU A 96 5.09 -3.96 5.80
C LEU A 96 5.46 -4.12 7.28
N LYS A 97 5.23 -5.32 7.84
CA LYS A 97 5.48 -5.64 9.25
C LYS A 97 6.94 -5.50 9.66
N SER A 98 7.88 -5.90 8.78
CA SER A 98 9.31 -5.80 9.06
C SER A 98 9.80 -4.37 9.35
N ASN A 99 9.05 -3.36 8.89
CA ASN A 99 9.37 -1.95 9.09
C ASN A 99 8.41 -1.23 10.05
N GLY A 100 7.45 -1.94 10.66
CA GLY A 100 6.39 -1.33 11.47
C GLY A 100 5.53 -0.31 10.70
N ARG A 101 5.44 -0.46 9.36
CA ARG A 101 4.71 0.48 8.51
C ARG A 101 3.27 0.02 8.35
N GLN A 102 2.35 0.97 8.50
CA GLN A 102 0.95 0.78 8.14
C GLN A 102 0.77 0.96 6.62
N PHE A 103 -0.17 0.21 6.05
CA PHE A 103 -0.61 0.46 4.68
C PHE A 103 -1.32 1.81 4.62
N ILE A 104 -0.86 2.68 3.71
CA ILE A 104 -1.47 3.98 3.45
C ILE A 104 -1.86 3.96 1.96
N PRO A 105 -3.15 3.87 1.64
CA PRO A 105 -3.59 3.93 0.26
C PRO A 105 -3.23 5.31 -0.31
N HIS A 106 -2.65 5.31 -1.50
CA HIS A 106 -2.26 6.53 -2.17
C HIS A 106 -2.32 6.33 -3.68
N MET A 107 -2.71 7.38 -4.40
CA MET A 107 -2.57 7.48 -5.83
C MET A 107 -1.45 8.46 -6.14
N THR A 108 -0.39 7.97 -6.79
CA THR A 108 0.74 8.82 -7.18
C THR A 108 0.31 9.73 -8.33
N ILE A 109 0.47 11.04 -8.15
CA ILE A 109 0.23 12.04 -9.21
C ILE A 109 1.50 12.19 -10.05
N SER A 110 2.63 12.39 -9.38
CA SER A 110 3.93 12.59 -10.02
C SER A 110 5.04 12.04 -9.14
N SER A 111 6.02 11.40 -9.77
CA SER A 111 7.23 10.91 -9.10
C SER A 111 8.50 11.56 -9.65
N ASN A 112 8.35 12.61 -10.45
CA ASN A 112 9.40 13.19 -11.29
C ASN A 112 10.20 14.27 -10.55
N PHE A 113 10.01 14.40 -9.23
CA PHE A 113 10.67 15.43 -8.44
C PHE A 113 12.07 14.97 -8.04
N ASN A 114 13.06 15.85 -8.23
CA ASN A 114 14.45 15.59 -7.90
C ASN A 114 14.70 15.57 -6.39
N SER A 115 13.76 16.07 -5.58
CA SER A 115 13.84 16.05 -4.13
C SER A 115 12.47 16.05 -3.47
N ILE A 116 12.42 15.61 -2.21
CA ILE A 116 11.22 15.75 -1.38
C ILE A 116 10.79 17.21 -1.18
N GLN A 117 11.74 18.15 -1.23
CA GLN A 117 11.43 19.57 -1.08
C GLN A 117 10.66 20.10 -2.30
N GLU A 118 11.09 19.72 -3.50
CA GLU A 118 10.41 20.07 -4.76
C GLU A 118 8.99 19.48 -4.82
N ALA A 119 8.81 18.22 -4.38
CA ALA A 119 7.48 17.63 -4.27
C ALA A 119 6.57 18.39 -3.28
N LYS A 120 7.12 18.88 -2.16
CA LYS A 120 6.39 19.71 -1.19
C LYS A 120 6.05 21.09 -1.75
N GLU A 121 6.91 21.66 -2.58
CA GLU A 121 6.64 22.91 -3.28
C GLU A 121 5.52 22.75 -4.30
N ALA A 122 5.55 21.69 -5.09
CA ALA A 122 4.47 21.33 -6.00
C ALA A 122 3.16 21.06 -5.25
N GLN A 123 3.21 20.38 -4.10
CA GLN A 123 2.05 20.19 -3.23
C GLN A 123 1.46 21.55 -2.79
N ARG A 124 2.29 22.50 -2.35
CA ARG A 124 1.84 23.84 -1.95
C ARG A 124 1.23 24.62 -3.12
N GLN A 125 1.82 24.55 -4.30
CA GLN A 125 1.30 25.20 -5.50
C GLN A 125 -0.07 24.63 -5.90
N MET A 126 -0.21 23.30 -5.86
CA MET A 126 -1.47 22.61 -6.15
C MET A 126 -2.60 23.08 -5.23
N ILE A 127 -2.33 23.23 -3.92
CA ILE A 127 -3.30 23.72 -2.93
C ILE A 127 -3.59 25.23 -3.08
N THR A 128 -2.59 26.03 -3.49
CA THR A 128 -2.75 27.49 -3.59
C THR A 128 -3.55 27.88 -4.83
N ASN A 129 -3.25 27.27 -5.98
CA ASN A 129 -3.93 27.57 -7.25
C ASN A 129 -5.45 27.32 -7.19
N THR A 130 -5.88 26.42 -6.32
CA THR A 130 -7.29 26.10 -6.14
C THR A 130 -8.06 27.09 -5.25
N ASN A 131 -7.36 27.96 -4.50
CA ASN A 131 -7.98 28.92 -3.58
C ASN A 131 -8.08 30.34 -4.16
N THR A 132 -7.34 30.65 -5.23
CA THR A 132 -7.32 32.01 -5.80
C THR A 132 -8.48 32.22 -6.75
N ASN A 133 -9.65 32.62 -6.22
CA ASN A 133 -10.84 33.06 -6.96
C ASN A 133 -10.65 34.39 -7.74
N THR A 134 -9.41 34.84 -7.96
CA THR A 134 -9.09 36.18 -8.46
C THR A 134 -8.84 36.27 -9.97
N THR A 135 -8.93 35.16 -10.72
CA THR A 135 -8.88 35.19 -12.18
C THR A 135 -10.28 35.26 -12.79
N PRO A 136 -10.48 35.98 -13.91
CA PRO A 136 -11.77 36.13 -14.55
C PRO A 136 -12.39 34.76 -14.88
N PRO A 137 -13.73 34.68 -15.01
CA PRO A 137 -14.45 33.42 -15.18
C PRO A 137 -14.08 32.73 -16.49
N THR A 138 -12.99 31.96 -16.49
CA THR A 138 -12.82 30.85 -17.42
C THR A 138 -13.85 29.79 -17.05
N THR A 139 -14.62 29.35 -18.04
CA THR A 139 -15.88 28.58 -17.96
C THR A 139 -15.81 27.21 -17.25
N SER A 140 -14.67 26.82 -16.67
CA SER A 140 -14.53 25.58 -15.91
C SER A 140 -14.31 25.87 -14.43
N PRO A 141 -15.19 25.41 -13.52
CA PRO A 141 -14.95 25.50 -12.09
C PRO A 141 -13.66 24.75 -11.71
N PRO A 142 -12.90 25.22 -10.71
CA PRO A 142 -11.71 24.51 -10.24
C PRO A 142 -12.10 23.12 -9.74
N LEU A 143 -11.41 22.08 -10.23
CA LEU A 143 -11.59 20.71 -9.74
C LEU A 143 -11.10 20.60 -8.29
N SER A 144 -12.02 20.71 -7.34
CA SER A 144 -11.73 20.57 -5.91
C SER A 144 -11.65 19.11 -5.46
N SER A 145 -12.41 18.25 -6.11
CA SER A 145 -12.41 16.80 -5.89
C SER A 145 -12.75 16.03 -7.16
N ILE A 146 -12.28 14.79 -7.22
CA ILE A 146 -12.62 13.82 -8.28
C ILE A 146 -13.18 12.59 -7.59
N SER A 147 -14.38 12.18 -7.95
CA SER A 147 -15.00 10.95 -7.44
C SER A 147 -15.31 10.00 -8.58
N PHE A 148 -15.01 8.72 -8.39
CA PHE A 148 -15.33 7.66 -9.34
C PHE A 148 -15.70 6.37 -8.62
N TRP A 149 -16.44 5.54 -9.35
CA TRP A 149 -17.02 4.32 -8.81
C TRP A 149 -16.10 3.12 -9.11
N CYS A 150 -15.66 2.42 -8.06
CA CYS A 150 -14.75 1.29 -8.15
C CYS A 150 -15.54 -0.02 -8.10
N GLN A 151 -15.70 -0.68 -9.25
CA GLN A 151 -16.42 -1.96 -9.35
C GLN A 151 -15.50 -3.18 -9.48
N GLU A 152 -14.22 -2.97 -9.80
CA GLU A 152 -13.31 -4.04 -10.17
C GLU A 152 -11.87 -3.70 -9.82
N ILE A 153 -11.04 -4.75 -9.72
CA ILE A 153 -9.59 -4.65 -9.58
C ILE A 153 -8.92 -5.49 -10.68
N TYR A 154 -7.63 -5.22 -10.92
CA TYR A 154 -6.87 -5.91 -11.96
C TYR A 154 -5.73 -6.73 -11.37
N LEU A 155 -5.56 -7.95 -11.87
CA LEU A 155 -4.28 -8.66 -11.73
C LEU A 155 -3.37 -8.23 -12.87
N LEU A 156 -2.25 -7.61 -12.51
CA LEU A 156 -1.29 -7.08 -13.47
C LEU A 156 -0.10 -8.01 -13.61
N GLU A 157 0.34 -8.19 -14.85
CA GLU A 157 1.57 -8.87 -15.20
C GLU A 157 2.54 -7.90 -15.84
N ARG A 158 3.80 -7.98 -15.43
CA ARG A 158 4.86 -7.17 -16.01
C ARG A 158 5.63 -7.99 -17.02
N ILE A 159 5.55 -7.60 -18.29
CA ILE A 159 6.24 -8.33 -19.36
C ILE A 159 7.70 -7.88 -19.45
N GLY A 160 8.61 -8.70 -18.94
CA GLY A 160 10.03 -8.41 -18.97
C GLY A 160 10.48 -7.34 -17.97
N ASP A 161 11.80 -7.17 -17.90
CA ASP A 161 12.43 -6.31 -16.90
C ASP A 161 12.16 -4.82 -17.15
N ASN A 162 11.67 -4.44 -18.33
CA ASN A 162 11.40 -3.07 -18.76
C ASN A 162 9.98 -2.85 -19.27
N GLY A 163 9.12 -3.88 -19.21
CA GLY A 163 7.79 -3.75 -19.79
C GLY A 163 6.83 -2.98 -18.91
N GLN A 164 5.79 -2.54 -19.59
CA GLN A 164 4.56 -2.03 -19.04
C GLN A 164 3.85 -3.10 -18.19
N PHE A 165 3.07 -2.66 -17.21
CA PHE A 165 2.09 -3.54 -16.57
C PHE A 165 0.92 -3.78 -17.52
N MET A 166 0.58 -5.03 -17.72
CA MET A 166 -0.50 -5.46 -18.61
C MET A 166 -1.58 -6.15 -17.77
N LYS A 167 -2.85 -6.01 -18.16
CA LYS A 167 -3.95 -6.68 -17.49
C LYS A 167 -3.93 -8.16 -17.87
N ARG A 168 -3.71 -9.02 -16.88
CA ARG A 168 -3.89 -10.47 -17.01
C ARG A 168 -5.32 -10.88 -16.70
N ILE A 169 -5.93 -10.26 -15.68
CA ILE A 169 -7.28 -10.59 -15.22
C ILE A 169 -8.01 -9.34 -14.77
N THR A 170 -9.27 -9.20 -15.19
CA THR A 170 -10.24 -8.26 -14.60
C THR A 170 -11.08 -9.00 -13.56
N ILE A 171 -11.15 -8.45 -12.35
CA ILE A 171 -11.76 -9.08 -11.19
C ILE A 171 -12.86 -8.17 -10.63
N PRO A 172 -14.15 -8.54 -10.74
CA PRO A 172 -15.21 -7.76 -10.14
C PRO A 172 -15.16 -7.82 -8.60
N LEU A 173 -15.55 -6.71 -7.97
CA LEU A 173 -15.86 -6.59 -6.56
C LEU A 173 -17.34 -6.88 -6.35
N GLY A 174 -17.68 -7.61 -5.29
CA GLY A 174 -19.04 -7.60 -4.76
C GLY A 174 -19.37 -8.74 -3.82
N ARG A 175 -20.18 -8.41 -2.82
CA ARG A 175 -20.70 -9.37 -1.86
C ARG A 175 -21.80 -10.18 -2.54
N ARG A 176 -21.61 -11.51 -2.60
CA ARG A 176 -22.78 -12.37 -2.84
C ARG A 176 -23.74 -12.13 -1.68
N ARG A 177 -24.88 -11.50 -1.94
CA ARG A 177 -26.01 -11.56 -1.02
C ARG A 177 -26.32 -13.05 -0.90
N ASN A 178 -26.05 -13.62 0.26
CA ASN A 178 -26.48 -14.99 0.52
C ASN A 178 -28.00 -14.90 0.56
N LYS A 179 -28.67 -15.46 -0.44
CA LYS A 179 -30.13 -15.49 -0.58
C LYS A 179 -30.84 -16.26 0.56
N LYS A 180 -30.11 -16.64 1.61
CA LYS A 180 -30.57 -17.49 2.71
C LYS A 180 -31.37 -16.74 3.79
N ASP A 181 -31.36 -15.41 3.78
CA ASP A 181 -32.07 -14.64 4.82
C ASP A 181 -33.49 -14.23 4.39
N ASP A 182 -33.91 -14.52 3.15
CA ASP A 182 -35.24 -14.16 2.63
C ASP A 182 -36.28 -15.30 2.73
N ASP A 183 -35.86 -16.56 2.97
CA ASP A 183 -36.80 -17.71 3.03
C ASP A 183 -37.49 -17.87 4.40
N ASP A 184 -36.99 -17.24 5.47
CA ASP A 184 -37.56 -17.39 6.82
C ASP A 184 -38.69 -16.38 7.13
N GLN A 185 -38.98 -15.43 6.25
CA GLN A 185 -40.12 -14.50 6.43
C GLN A 185 -41.45 -14.97 5.83
N LYS A 186 -41.51 -16.13 5.17
CA LYS A 186 -42.75 -16.67 4.59
C LYS A 186 -43.50 -17.68 5.47
N LYS A 187 -43.06 -17.94 6.70
CA LYS A 187 -43.66 -18.97 7.59
C LYS A 187 -44.47 -18.46 8.80
N SER A 188 -44.70 -17.16 8.93
CA SER A 188 -45.56 -16.62 10.01
C SER A 188 -46.82 -15.97 9.45
N GLY A 189 -47.84 -16.77 9.11
CA GLY A 189 -49.19 -16.25 8.92
C GLY A 189 -50.11 -17.12 8.08
N SER A 190 -50.72 -18.15 8.68
CA SER A 190 -52.19 -18.30 8.74
C SER A 190 -52.59 -19.66 9.32
N ASP A 191 -52.44 -19.84 10.64
CA ASP A 191 -53.30 -20.78 11.38
C ASP A 191 -54.61 -20.05 11.70
N ILE A 192 -55.57 -20.06 10.77
CA ILE A 192 -56.97 -19.75 11.05
C ILE A 192 -57.88 -20.68 10.22
N THR A 193 -58.31 -21.75 10.88
CA THR A 193 -59.63 -22.44 10.83
C THR A 193 -60.18 -23.09 9.54
N ALA A 194 -60.59 -24.35 9.77
CA ALA A 194 -61.83 -25.02 9.35
C ALA A 194 -61.85 -25.85 8.05
N ASP A 195 -62.22 -27.10 8.26
CA ASP A 195 -62.58 -28.15 7.31
C ASP A 195 -63.49 -27.67 6.18
N VAL A 196 -62.96 -27.62 4.97
CA VAL A 196 -63.75 -27.65 3.73
C VAL A 196 -63.06 -28.57 2.73
N ASN A 197 -63.66 -29.75 2.57
CA ASN A 197 -63.25 -30.79 1.63
C ASN A 197 -63.78 -30.40 0.24
N VAL A 198 -62.97 -29.72 -0.57
CA VAL A 198 -63.31 -29.42 -1.98
C VAL A 198 -62.24 -30.04 -2.86
N HIS A 199 -62.68 -31.06 -3.60
CA HIS A 199 -61.99 -31.68 -4.71
C HIS A 199 -61.98 -30.70 -5.88
N VAL A 200 -60.82 -30.13 -6.21
CA VAL A 200 -60.60 -29.34 -7.42
C VAL A 200 -59.57 -30.07 -8.27
N ASN A 201 -59.92 -30.20 -9.55
CA ASN A 201 -59.21 -30.92 -10.59
C ASN A 201 -57.85 -30.29 -10.92
N ASP A 202 -56.97 -31.16 -11.43
CA ASP A 202 -55.86 -30.85 -12.32
C ASP A 202 -56.26 -29.82 -13.39
N ASP A 203 -55.45 -28.76 -13.53
CA ASP A 203 -54.93 -28.20 -14.79
C ASP A 203 -54.26 -26.83 -14.50
N ASP A 204 -53.21 -26.54 -15.26
CA ASP A 204 -52.40 -25.31 -15.30
C ASP A 204 -51.17 -25.23 -14.37
N ILE A 205 -50.15 -25.97 -14.81
CA ILE A 205 -48.74 -25.76 -14.51
C ILE A 205 -48.30 -24.45 -15.16
N ASP A 206 -48.49 -23.33 -14.47
CA ASP A 206 -47.73 -22.10 -14.73
C ASP A 206 -46.41 -22.19 -13.93
N ASP A 207 -45.46 -22.93 -14.49
CA ASP A 207 -44.06 -22.93 -14.07
C ASP A 207 -43.43 -21.61 -14.51
N ASP A 208 -43.83 -20.54 -13.82
CA ASP A 208 -43.33 -19.19 -13.92
C ASP A 208 -41.90 -19.17 -13.34
N HIS A 209 -41.00 -19.77 -14.10
CA HIS A 209 -39.55 -19.73 -13.94
C HIS A 209 -39.12 -18.28 -14.18
N LEU A 210 -39.44 -17.39 -13.22
CA LEU A 210 -38.95 -16.03 -13.12
C LEU A 210 -37.44 -16.12 -12.95
N ASP A 211 -36.82 -16.09 -14.12
CA ASP A 211 -35.40 -16.06 -14.37
C ASP A 211 -34.79 -14.97 -13.48
N ASP A 212 -34.15 -15.41 -12.38
CA ASP A 212 -33.40 -14.59 -11.42
C ASP A 212 -32.11 -14.08 -12.07
N SER A 213 -32.30 -13.40 -13.20
CA SER A 213 -31.34 -12.81 -14.12
C SER A 213 -30.57 -11.64 -13.49
N SER A 214 -30.82 -11.31 -12.22
CA SER A 214 -30.06 -10.29 -11.49
C SER A 214 -28.92 -10.87 -10.63
N SER A 215 -28.73 -12.17 -10.59
CA SER A 215 -27.51 -12.76 -10.03
C SER A 215 -26.34 -12.58 -11.00
N ARG A 216 -26.03 -11.32 -11.35
CA ARG A 216 -24.89 -10.85 -12.15
C ARG A 216 -23.68 -11.68 -11.75
N ILE A 217 -23.40 -12.70 -12.56
CA ILE A 217 -22.36 -13.66 -12.24
C ILE A 217 -21.07 -12.84 -12.19
N MET A 218 -20.40 -12.88 -11.04
CA MET A 218 -19.05 -12.35 -10.86
C MET A 218 -18.11 -13.13 -11.79
N GLN A 219 -18.10 -12.76 -13.07
CA GLN A 219 -17.32 -13.41 -14.10
C GLN A 219 -15.95 -12.75 -14.14
N TYR A 220 -14.94 -13.56 -13.90
CA TYR A 220 -13.55 -13.16 -14.08
C TYR A 220 -13.26 -13.14 -15.57
N GLN A 221 -12.70 -12.04 -16.06
CA GLN A 221 -12.25 -11.97 -17.44
C GLN A 221 -10.75 -12.23 -17.48
N TYR A 222 -10.35 -13.38 -18.02
CA TYR A 222 -8.96 -13.70 -18.30
C TYR A 222 -8.58 -13.15 -19.67
N HIS A 223 -7.41 -12.53 -19.76
CA HIS A 223 -6.94 -11.89 -20.99
C HIS A 223 -5.75 -12.64 -21.58
N ASP A 224 -5.97 -13.23 -22.75
CA ASP A 224 -4.94 -13.81 -23.61
C ASP A 224 -5.26 -13.49 -25.09
N PRO A 225 -4.56 -12.54 -25.73
CA PRO A 225 -3.35 -11.88 -25.25
C PRO A 225 -3.60 -10.90 -24.09
N LEU A 226 -2.52 -10.57 -23.37
CA LEU A 226 -2.54 -9.58 -22.29
C LEU A 226 -3.06 -8.22 -22.77
N LEU A 227 -3.99 -7.61 -22.03
CA LEU A 227 -4.57 -6.32 -22.41
C LEU A 227 -3.73 -5.14 -21.91
N LYS A 228 -3.59 -4.14 -22.77
CA LYS A 228 -2.98 -2.85 -22.44
C LYS A 228 -4.00 -1.95 -21.73
N PHE A 229 -3.51 -1.02 -20.93
CA PHE A 229 -4.34 0.11 -20.52
C PHE A 229 -4.32 1.12 -21.67
N ILE A 230 -5.50 1.55 -22.13
CA ILE A 230 -5.66 2.45 -23.27
C ILE A 230 -4.84 3.72 -23.07
N ASP A 231 -4.87 4.27 -21.85
CA ASP A 231 -4.24 5.55 -21.53
C ASP A 231 -2.86 5.43 -20.89
N MET A 232 -2.33 4.21 -20.69
CA MET A 232 -0.98 4.06 -20.14
C MET A 232 0.04 4.01 -21.30
N PRO A 233 1.08 4.87 -21.28
CA PRO A 233 2.07 4.91 -22.35
C PRO A 233 2.78 3.56 -22.51
N LEU A 234 2.97 3.14 -23.77
CA LEU A 234 3.63 1.87 -24.12
C LEU A 234 5.12 1.86 -23.77
N ILE A 235 5.72 3.04 -23.70
CA ILE A 235 7.15 3.24 -23.43
C ILE A 235 7.24 3.91 -22.05
N GLU A 236 7.91 3.23 -21.13
CA GLU A 236 8.34 3.82 -19.86
C GLU A 236 9.23 5.03 -20.21
N GLU A 237 8.89 6.23 -19.76
CA GLU A 237 9.71 7.42 -20.02
C GLU A 237 11.15 7.16 -19.55
N ASP A 238 12.13 7.58 -20.36
CA ASP A 238 13.56 7.30 -20.15
C ASP A 238 14.07 7.60 -18.73
N TRP A 239 13.49 8.60 -18.07
CA TRP A 239 13.86 8.98 -16.73
C TRP A 239 13.32 7.98 -15.67
N ILE A 240 12.09 7.48 -15.82
CA ILE A 240 11.50 6.43 -14.96
C ILE A 240 12.39 5.19 -15.04
N TYR A 241 12.76 4.83 -16.26
CA TYR A 241 13.65 3.71 -16.55
C TYR A 241 15.01 3.87 -15.84
N LYS A 242 15.70 5.00 -16.06
CA LYS A 242 17.01 5.29 -15.46
C LYS A 242 16.94 5.24 -13.94
N GLU A 243 15.87 5.79 -13.36
CA GLU A 243 15.66 5.80 -11.93
C GLU A 243 15.47 4.38 -11.37
N ARG A 244 14.62 3.59 -12.01
CA ARG A 244 14.34 2.20 -11.62
C ARG A 244 15.59 1.33 -11.70
N MET A 245 16.37 1.45 -12.77
CA MET A 245 17.64 0.74 -12.90
C MET A 245 18.64 1.16 -11.83
N GLY A 246 18.67 2.45 -11.49
CA GLY A 246 19.44 2.96 -10.36
C GLY A 246 19.03 2.34 -9.02
N LEU A 247 17.74 2.16 -8.76
CA LEU A 247 17.24 1.50 -7.55
C LEU A 247 17.58 0.01 -7.52
N LYS A 248 17.42 -0.71 -8.63
CA LYS A 248 17.79 -2.13 -8.75
C LYS A 248 19.29 -2.32 -8.48
N MET A 249 20.13 -1.45 -9.04
CA MET A 249 21.59 -1.49 -8.82
C MET A 249 21.96 -1.20 -7.37
N LYS A 250 21.33 -0.20 -6.73
CA LYS A 250 21.52 0.09 -5.29
C LYS A 250 21.12 -1.09 -4.40
N ARG A 251 20.00 -1.78 -4.69
CA ARG A 251 19.59 -2.99 -3.95
C ARG A 251 20.62 -4.12 -4.10
N LYS A 252 21.15 -4.33 -5.30
CA LYS A 252 22.19 -5.34 -5.56
C LYS A 252 23.47 -5.05 -4.76
N ILE A 253 23.91 -3.79 -4.72
CA ILE A 253 25.08 -3.36 -3.93
C ILE A 253 24.86 -3.60 -2.44
N ASN A 254 23.71 -3.17 -1.90
CA ASN A 254 23.39 -3.36 -0.48
C ASN A 254 23.30 -4.83 -0.09
N ASN A 255 22.75 -5.69 -0.96
CA ASN A 255 22.65 -7.13 -0.69
C ASN A 255 24.03 -7.81 -0.67
N ASN A 256 24.92 -7.42 -1.60
CA ASN A 256 26.30 -7.92 -1.62
C ASN A 256 27.09 -7.52 -0.36
N ASN A 257 26.95 -6.27 0.10
CA ASN A 257 27.63 -5.81 1.31
C ASN A 257 27.18 -6.57 2.56
N ASN A 258 25.89 -6.92 2.66
CA ASN A 258 25.38 -7.74 3.77
C ASN A 258 25.89 -9.19 3.73
N LYS A 259 26.17 -9.74 2.55
CA LYS A 259 26.70 -11.10 2.40
C LYS A 259 28.17 -11.19 2.85
N ILE A 260 28.97 -10.16 2.59
CA ILE A 260 30.39 -10.10 2.98
C ILE A 260 30.54 -10.04 4.51
N CYS A 261 29.67 -9.33 5.22
CA CYS A 261 29.75 -9.25 6.69
C CYS A 261 29.32 -10.52 7.43
N ARG A 262 28.67 -11.50 6.76
CA ARG A 262 28.27 -12.76 7.41
C ARG A 262 29.28 -13.89 7.24
N GLY A 263 30.25 -13.77 6.32
CA GLY A 263 31.17 -14.87 6.00
C GLY A 263 32.42 -15.00 6.86
N TYR A 264 32.67 -14.10 7.83
CA TYR A 264 33.96 -14.03 8.54
C TYR A 264 33.94 -14.45 10.01
N ASN A 265 32.83 -14.98 10.55
CA ASN A 265 32.71 -15.29 11.98
C ASN A 265 32.45 -16.77 12.34
N ASP A 266 32.46 -17.70 11.38
CA ASP A 266 32.07 -19.10 11.65
C ASP A 266 33.23 -20.12 11.75
N ASN A 267 34.50 -19.69 11.83
CA ASN A 267 35.63 -20.65 11.82
C ASN A 267 36.40 -20.87 13.14
N ASP A 268 36.06 -20.23 14.26
CA ASP A 268 36.87 -20.36 15.50
C ASP A 268 36.14 -21.02 16.68
N ASN A 269 35.34 -22.07 16.46
CA ASN A 269 34.85 -22.86 17.59
C ASN A 269 34.71 -24.37 17.31
N LYS A 270 35.78 -24.98 16.80
CA LYS A 270 36.04 -26.42 17.00
C LYS A 270 37.06 -26.58 18.12
N GLY A 271 36.60 -26.92 19.32
CA GLY A 271 37.48 -27.36 20.39
C GLY A 271 36.90 -27.21 21.78
N SER A 272 36.14 -28.20 22.22
CA SER A 272 36.22 -28.86 23.54
C SER A 272 34.86 -29.45 23.94
N GLU A 273 34.67 -30.73 23.62
CA GLU A 273 33.85 -31.62 24.42
C GLU A 273 34.59 -31.89 25.74
N SER A 274 33.97 -31.54 26.85
CA SER A 274 34.14 -32.28 28.10
C SER A 274 32.91 -32.11 28.98
N LYS A 275 32.12 -33.19 29.07
CA LYS A 275 31.53 -33.74 30.30
C LYS A 275 31.72 -32.89 31.56
N LEU A 276 30.61 -32.50 32.21
CA LEU A 276 30.34 -32.81 33.62
C LEU A 276 28.97 -32.27 34.07
N GLU A 277 28.33 -33.11 34.87
CA GLU A 277 27.00 -33.00 35.44
C GLU A 277 26.88 -31.94 36.54
N SER A 278 25.62 -31.56 36.82
CA SER A 278 25.13 -30.95 38.06
C SER A 278 25.72 -29.59 38.48
N GLU A 279 25.08 -28.49 38.04
CA GLU A 279 25.20 -27.21 38.74
C GLU A 279 23.84 -26.62 39.11
N SER A 280 23.75 -26.25 40.37
CA SER A 280 22.58 -25.80 41.11
C SER A 280 22.05 -24.43 40.65
N VAL A 281 20.80 -24.15 41.03
CA VAL A 281 20.01 -22.95 40.73
C VAL A 281 20.71 -21.61 41.10
N VAL A 282 21.80 -21.65 41.89
CA VAL A 282 22.50 -20.46 42.40
C VAL A 282 23.39 -19.77 41.34
N THR A 283 23.91 -20.47 40.32
CA THR A 283 24.79 -19.86 39.29
C THR A 283 24.05 -19.04 38.22
N LYS A 284 22.71 -19.17 38.11
CA LYS A 284 21.89 -18.34 37.21
C LYS A 284 21.80 -16.86 37.63
N ILE A 285 22.01 -16.55 38.92
CA ILE A 285 21.93 -15.18 39.44
C ILE A 285 23.21 -14.39 39.15
N ILE A 286 24.39 -15.02 39.21
CA ILE A 286 25.68 -14.35 38.96
C ILE A 286 25.86 -14.01 37.47
N ARG A 287 25.41 -14.88 36.55
CA ARG A 287 25.48 -14.62 35.09
C ARG A 287 24.58 -13.44 34.65
N ARG A 288 23.48 -13.16 35.36
CA ARG A 288 22.62 -11.99 35.09
C ARG A 288 23.25 -10.67 35.56
N ARG A 289 24.09 -10.66 36.59
CA ARG A 289 24.80 -9.44 37.05
C ARG A 289 25.93 -9.01 36.11
N ARG A 290 26.69 -9.94 35.51
CA ARG A 290 27.76 -9.59 34.54
C ARG A 290 27.24 -8.98 33.22
N LYS A 291 25.99 -9.25 32.81
CA LYS A 291 25.40 -8.69 31.58
C LYS A 291 24.93 -7.22 31.73
N LYS A 292 24.72 -6.73 32.97
CA LYS A 292 24.36 -5.32 33.22
C LYS A 292 25.58 -4.38 33.22
N LEU A 293 26.78 -4.88 33.53
CA LEU A 293 28.03 -4.09 33.47
C LEU A 293 28.61 -3.93 32.05
N SER A 294 28.25 -4.77 31.08
CA SER A 294 28.71 -4.57 29.68
C SER A 294 27.88 -3.52 28.92
N ARG A 295 26.63 -3.25 29.35
CA ARG A 295 25.74 -2.26 28.74
C ARG A 295 26.08 -0.81 29.11
N SER A 296 26.67 -0.56 30.27
CA SER A 296 27.14 0.79 30.63
C SER A 296 28.37 1.23 29.82
N ASN A 297 29.18 0.26 29.36
CA ASN A 297 30.41 0.55 28.60
C ASN A 297 30.14 0.84 27.10
N THR A 298 28.99 0.42 26.55
CA THR A 298 28.64 0.72 25.15
C THR A 298 28.08 2.14 24.96
N ARG A 299 27.40 2.70 25.97
CA ARG A 299 26.92 4.10 25.92
C ARG A 299 28.09 5.09 25.91
N SER A 300 29.08 4.89 26.78
CA SER A 300 30.29 5.74 26.82
C SER A 300 31.13 5.61 25.55
N LYS A 301 31.24 4.41 24.96
CA LYS A 301 31.90 4.22 23.65
C LYS A 301 31.14 4.90 22.50
N ARG A 302 29.80 4.93 22.54
CA ARG A 302 28.96 5.60 21.52
C ARG A 302 29.11 7.13 21.56
N ILE A 303 29.18 7.71 22.76
CA ILE A 303 29.41 9.15 22.97
C ILE A 303 30.80 9.55 22.49
N ARG A 304 31.85 8.79 22.86
CA ARG A 304 33.23 9.06 22.39
C ARG A 304 33.34 8.98 20.85
N ARG A 305 32.60 8.08 20.20
CA ARG A 305 32.58 7.99 18.72
C ARG A 305 31.86 9.19 18.07
N SER A 306 30.78 9.69 18.65
CA SER A 306 30.07 10.85 18.09
C SER A 306 30.87 12.14 18.27
N GLU A 307 31.57 12.33 19.38
CA GLU A 307 32.47 13.46 19.61
C GLU A 307 33.68 13.45 18.67
N ARG A 308 34.29 12.27 18.45
CA ARG A 308 35.40 12.14 17.49
C ARG A 308 34.95 12.47 16.06
N ASN A 309 33.74 12.05 15.68
CA ASN A 309 33.17 12.41 14.38
C ASN A 309 32.80 13.90 14.27
N ARG A 310 32.36 14.54 15.36
CA ARG A 310 32.14 16.01 15.40
C ARG A 310 33.45 16.79 15.25
N LYS A 311 34.52 16.39 15.98
CA LYS A 311 35.85 17.01 15.87
C LYS A 311 36.50 16.78 14.49
N MET A 312 36.27 15.63 13.87
CA MET A 312 36.71 15.37 12.49
C MET A 312 35.94 16.26 11.50
N LYS A 313 34.61 16.36 11.63
CA LYS A 313 33.79 17.22 10.76
C LYS A 313 34.12 18.71 10.90
N SER A 314 34.46 19.20 12.10
CA SER A 314 34.82 20.61 12.29
C SER A 314 36.21 20.97 11.77
N LYS A 315 37.07 19.97 11.48
CA LYS A 315 38.40 20.17 10.92
C LYS A 315 38.48 19.95 9.40
N MET A 316 37.43 19.37 8.80
CA MET A 316 37.34 19.29 7.36
C MET A 316 36.75 20.60 6.84
N SER A 317 37.62 21.58 6.55
CA SER A 317 37.23 22.69 5.68
C SER A 317 36.72 22.06 4.39
N ILE A 318 35.44 22.24 4.09
CA ILE A 318 34.88 21.79 2.83
C ILE A 318 35.63 22.59 1.76
N PRO A 319 36.47 21.94 0.92
CA PRO A 319 37.12 22.67 -0.14
C PRO A 319 36.04 23.30 -1.02
N PRO A 320 36.24 24.52 -1.51
CA PRO A 320 35.27 25.18 -2.38
C PRO A 320 34.90 24.24 -3.53
N VAL A 321 33.61 24.20 -3.84
CA VAL A 321 33.09 23.36 -4.92
C VAL A 321 33.76 23.82 -6.21
N ALA A 322 34.52 22.92 -6.83
CA ALA A 322 35.25 23.21 -8.05
C ALA A 322 34.29 23.73 -9.14
N THR A 323 34.68 24.81 -9.82
CA THR A 323 33.87 25.39 -10.90
C THR A 323 33.78 24.40 -12.07
N LYS A 324 32.77 24.58 -12.93
CA LYS A 324 32.60 23.74 -14.12
C LYS A 324 33.86 23.72 -15.00
N GLU A 325 34.54 24.87 -15.09
CA GLU A 325 35.81 25.05 -15.81
C GLU A 325 36.96 24.24 -15.18
N GLU A 326 37.13 24.27 -13.85
CA GLU A 326 38.16 23.48 -13.17
C GLU A 326 37.97 21.97 -13.36
N ILE A 327 36.72 21.51 -13.41
CA ILE A 327 36.39 20.11 -13.65
C ILE A 327 36.78 19.71 -15.08
N GLU A 328 36.53 20.58 -16.05
CA GLU A 328 36.85 20.35 -17.46
C GLU A 328 38.36 20.38 -17.71
N GLN A 329 39.08 21.32 -17.09
CA GLN A 329 40.54 21.40 -17.14
C GLN A 329 41.19 20.14 -16.54
N LYS A 330 40.70 19.64 -15.40
CA LYS A 330 41.16 18.36 -14.82
C LYS A 330 40.87 17.15 -15.72
N ARG A 331 39.77 17.16 -16.49
CA ARG A 331 39.50 16.10 -17.49
C ARG A 331 40.51 16.15 -18.62
N PHE A 332 40.82 17.35 -19.11
CA PHE A 332 41.81 17.54 -20.18
C PHE A 332 43.19 17.08 -19.74
N GLU A 333 43.64 17.48 -18.54
CA GLU A 333 44.94 17.11 -17.99
C GLU A 333 45.07 15.59 -17.79
N ARG A 334 44.02 14.92 -17.29
CA ARG A 334 43.98 13.45 -17.19
C ARG A 334 44.07 12.76 -18.55
N LYS A 335 43.47 13.35 -19.59
CA LYS A 335 43.52 12.82 -20.96
C LYS A 335 44.91 12.99 -21.57
N ALA A 336 45.58 14.11 -21.31
CA ALA A 336 46.96 14.36 -21.72
C ALA A 336 47.95 13.39 -21.05
N ARG A 337 47.84 13.18 -19.73
CA ARG A 337 48.70 12.23 -18.99
C ARG A 337 48.57 10.79 -19.49
N ARG A 338 47.39 10.39 -19.95
CA ARG A 338 47.18 9.05 -20.54
C ARG A 338 47.90 8.87 -21.87
N ARG A 339 48.02 9.91 -22.69
CA ARG A 339 48.74 9.85 -23.98
C ARG A 339 50.24 9.72 -23.79
N ILE A 340 50.80 10.37 -22.78
CA ILE A 340 52.25 10.28 -22.47
C ILE A 340 52.60 8.87 -21.97
N LYS A 341 51.71 8.23 -21.21
CA LYS A 341 51.95 6.90 -20.63
C LYS A 341 51.84 5.73 -21.62
N THR A 342 51.37 5.98 -22.84
CA THR A 342 51.30 4.99 -23.93
C THR A 342 52.42 5.18 -24.97
N SER A 343 53.33 6.13 -24.75
CA SER A 343 54.45 6.46 -25.65
C SER A 343 55.82 6.10 -25.06
N MET A 344 55.85 5.44 -23.90
CA MET A 344 56.99 4.72 -23.34
C MET A 344 56.58 3.26 -23.23
#